data_AF-A0A0K2RH61-F1
#
_entry.id   AF-A0A0K2RH61-F1
#
_cell.length_a   1.000
_cell.length_b   1.000
_cell.length_c   1.000
_cell.angle_alpha   90.00
_cell.angle_beta   90.00
_cell.angle_gamma   90.00
#
_symmetry.space_group_name_H-M   'P 1'
#
loop_
_entity.id
_entity.type
_entity.pdbx_description
1 polymer ?
#
loop_
_entity_poly.entity_id
_entity_poly.type
_entity_poly.pdbx_seq_one_letter_code
_entity_poly.pdbx_strand_id
1 'polypeptide(L)'
;MALIEREYAASGLEVVRSSVPATSMSNPEISRMSSTEIGALMKPAFGSDVDAVVCIGTNLRSAYLAAGFESEFGVPVVDSATATLWHLLRLAGTARPIPGWGALLARA
;
A
#
# COMPACT_ATOMS: atom_id res chain seq x y z
N MET A 1 11.08 13.15 11.28
CA MET A 1 9.80 12.82 10.64
C MET A 1 9.90 13.09 9.15
N ALA A 2 9.79 12.03 8.35
CA ALA A 2 9.79 12.08 6.89
C ALA A 2 8.60 12.91 6.38
N LEU A 3 8.67 13.42 5.14
CA LEU A 3 7.60 14.25 4.57
C LEU A 3 6.26 13.50 4.54
N ILE A 4 6.26 12.22 4.15
CA ILE A 4 5.06 11.37 4.11
C ILE A 4 4.42 11.25 5.49
N GLU A 5 5.22 11.03 6.54
CA GLU A 5 4.72 10.94 7.93
C GLU A 5 4.07 12.25 8.39
N ARG A 6 4.63 13.40 7.99
CA ARG A 6 4.05 14.72 8.27
C ARG A 6 2.69 14.91 7.61
N GLU A 7 2.54 14.49 6.36
CA GLU A 7 1.26 14.58 5.66
C GLU A 7 0.19 13.68 6.30
N TYR A 8 0.56 12.46 6.72
CA TYR A 8 -0.35 11.57 7.45
C TYR A 8 -0.77 12.16 8.79
N ALA A 9 0.19 12.68 9.57
CA ALA A 9 -0.10 13.32 10.85
C ALA A 9 -1.01 14.55 10.68
N ALA A 10 -0.78 15.37 9.64
CA ALA A 10 -1.64 16.51 9.31
C ALA A 10 -3.07 16.08 8.93
N SER A 11 -3.24 14.85 8.44
CA SER A 11 -4.54 14.23 8.15
C SER A 11 -5.16 13.50 9.34
N GLY A 12 -4.56 13.60 10.54
CA GLY A 12 -5.03 12.94 11.76
C GLY A 12 -4.72 11.44 11.83
N LEU A 13 -3.79 10.95 11.01
CA LEU A 13 -3.37 9.55 11.00
C LEU A 13 -2.00 9.41 11.67
N GLU A 14 -1.92 8.53 12.66
CA GLU A 14 -0.66 8.19 13.32
C GLU A 14 0.16 7.24 12.44
N VAL A 15 1.46 7.55 12.27
CA VAL A 15 2.40 6.62 11.63
C VAL A 15 3.24 5.94 12.70
N VAL A 16 2.80 4.76 13.11
CA VAL A 16 3.46 3.94 14.14
C VAL A 16 4.79 3.35 13.68
N ARG A 17 4.96 3.09 12.38
CA ARG A 17 6.22 2.62 11.78
C ARG A 17 6.25 2.83 10.28
N SER A 18 7.47 2.89 9.74
CA SER A 18 7.74 2.99 8.30
C SER A 18 8.75 1.93 7.88
N SER A 19 8.58 1.36 6.68
CA SER A 19 9.60 0.54 6.03
C SER A 19 10.03 1.20 4.73
N VAL A 20 11.33 1.32 4.52
CA VAL A 20 11.93 1.96 3.34
C VAL A 20 13.12 1.14 2.84
N PRO A 21 13.47 1.21 1.55
CA PRO A 21 14.67 0.53 1.04
C PRO A 21 15.93 0.96 1.81
N ALA A 22 16.85 0.02 2.05
CA ALA A 22 18.10 0.28 2.76
C ALA A 22 19.03 1.27 2.02
N THR A 23 18.86 1.38 0.70
CA THR A 23 19.61 2.29 -0.17
C THR A 23 18.65 3.01 -1.09
N SER A 24 19.00 4.24 -1.50
CA SER A 24 18.25 4.95 -2.54
C SER A 24 18.19 4.13 -3.83
N MET A 25 16.99 4.05 -4.41
CA MET A 25 16.74 3.33 -5.66
C MET A 25 16.18 4.30 -6.69
N SER A 26 16.52 4.09 -7.95
CA SER A 26 15.91 4.76 -9.10
C SER A 26 14.54 4.15 -9.45
N ASN A 27 13.73 4.89 -10.21
CA ASN A 27 12.43 4.38 -10.67
C ASN A 27 12.56 3.05 -11.47
N PRO A 28 13.50 2.90 -12.43
CA PRO A 28 13.66 1.62 -13.11
C PRO A 28 14.01 0.44 -12.20
N GLU A 29 14.73 0.68 -11.09
CA GLU A 29 15.07 -0.36 -10.13
C GLU A 29 13.83 -0.76 -9.31
N ILE A 30 13.09 0.23 -8.79
CA ILE A 30 11.86 0.00 -8.01
C ILE A 30 10.82 -0.78 -8.82
N SER A 31 10.63 -0.46 -10.11
CA SER A 31 9.61 -1.10 -10.95
C SER A 31 9.94 -2.54 -11.35
N ARG A 32 11.19 -2.96 -11.17
CA ARG A 32 11.70 -4.30 -11.49
C ARG A 32 11.82 -5.21 -10.27
N MET A 33 11.55 -4.71 -9.07
CA MET A 33 11.53 -5.53 -7.86
C MET A 33 10.60 -6.73 -8.03
N SER A 34 11.10 -7.91 -7.69
CA SER A 34 10.35 -9.16 -7.62
C SER A 34 9.34 -9.13 -6.47
N SER A 35 8.35 -10.03 -6.50
CA SER A 35 7.40 -10.20 -5.40
C SER A 35 8.08 -10.49 -4.07
N THR A 36 9.18 -11.24 -4.07
CA THR A 36 9.99 -11.53 -2.89
C THR A 36 10.62 -10.27 -2.31
N GLU A 37 11.22 -9.43 -3.16
CA GLU A 37 11.83 -8.15 -2.73
C GLU A 37 10.77 -7.17 -2.22
N ILE A 38 9.62 -7.09 -2.89
CA ILE A 38 8.49 -6.27 -2.45
C ILE A 38 8.00 -6.75 -1.08
N GLY A 39 7.84 -8.07 -0.90
CA GLY A 39 7.44 -8.64 0.38
C GLY A 39 8.45 -8.38 1.49
N ALA A 40 9.74 -8.55 1.22
CA ALA A 40 10.79 -8.22 2.18
C ALA A 40 10.77 -6.74 2.59
N LEU A 41 10.50 -5.84 1.64
CA LEU A 41 10.37 -4.41 1.91
C LEU A 41 9.10 -4.07 2.71
N MET A 42 7.97 -4.72 2.45
CA MET A 42 6.70 -4.37 3.10
C MET A 42 6.53 -5.00 4.49
N LYS A 43 7.01 -6.23 4.70
CA LYS A 43 6.82 -7.01 5.94
C LYS A 43 7.17 -6.28 7.25
N PRO A 44 8.23 -5.44 7.33
CA PRO A 44 8.53 -4.69 8.55
C PRO A 44 7.47 -3.66 8.97
N ALA A 45 6.59 -3.23 8.05
CA ALA A 45 5.52 -2.29 8.36
C ALA A 45 4.32 -2.94 9.07
N PHE A 46 4.23 -4.28 9.09
CA PHE A 46 3.15 -4.99 9.78
C PHE A 46 3.46 -5.15 11.28
N GLY A 47 2.41 -5.26 12.09
CA GLY A 47 2.48 -5.40 13.54
C GLY A 47 1.10 -5.58 14.16
N SER A 48 1.02 -6.01 15.42
CA SER A 48 -0.27 -6.13 16.13
C SER A 48 -0.86 -4.78 16.55
N ASP A 49 -0.09 -3.71 16.41
CA ASP A 49 -0.38 -2.33 16.80
C ASP A 49 -0.72 -1.42 15.60
N VAL A 50 -0.85 -1.98 14.39
CA VAL A 50 -1.21 -1.21 13.19
C VAL A 50 -2.63 -1.53 12.75
N ASP A 51 -3.42 -0.51 12.41
CA ASP A 51 -4.77 -0.69 11.88
C ASP A 51 -4.80 -1.00 10.38
N ALA A 52 -3.76 -0.55 9.65
CA ALA A 52 -3.60 -0.75 8.22
C ALA A 52 -2.13 -0.54 7.81
N VAL A 53 -1.76 -1.10 6.65
CA VAL A 53 -0.47 -0.82 5.99
C VAL A 53 -0.71 -0.08 4.69
N VAL A 54 0.04 1.01 4.47
CA VAL A 54 -0.07 1.79 3.24
C VAL A 54 1.22 1.68 2.42
N CYS A 55 1.10 1.23 1.18
CA CYS A 55 2.19 1.25 0.22
C CYS A 55 2.17 2.57 -0.57
N ILE A 56 3.19 3.39 -0.33
CA ILE A 56 3.36 4.70 -0.95
C ILE A 56 4.36 4.62 -2.09
N GLY A 57 3.93 5.11 -3.25
CA GLY A 57 4.72 5.13 -4.48
C GLY A 57 4.00 4.36 -5.58
N THR A 58 3.82 5.00 -6.73
CA THR A 58 3.08 4.43 -7.87
C THR A 58 3.92 3.49 -8.74
N ASN A 59 5.22 3.42 -8.46
CA ASN A 59 6.18 2.68 -9.28
C ASN A 59 6.61 1.35 -8.64
N LEU A 60 6.37 1.15 -7.33
CA LEU A 60 6.48 -0.15 -6.68
C LEU A 60 5.23 -0.96 -7.03
N ARG A 61 5.42 -2.10 -7.70
CA ARG A 61 4.30 -2.92 -8.20
C ARG A 61 3.73 -3.79 -7.08
N SER A 62 3.18 -3.18 -6.01
CA SER A 62 2.74 -3.92 -4.82
C SER A 62 1.25 -4.31 -4.83
N ALA A 63 0.43 -3.58 -5.59
CA ALA A 63 -1.03 -3.70 -5.64
C ALA A 63 -1.55 -5.16 -5.72
N TYR A 64 -0.94 -6.01 -6.54
CA TYR A 64 -1.40 -7.40 -6.74
C TYR A 64 -1.10 -8.32 -5.54
N LEU A 65 -0.27 -7.89 -4.59
CA LEU A 65 0.07 -8.61 -3.36
C LEU A 65 -0.83 -8.24 -2.19
N ALA A 66 -1.62 -7.16 -2.29
CA ALA A 66 -2.41 -6.61 -1.20
C ALA A 66 -3.33 -7.67 -0.56
N ALA A 67 -4.12 -8.40 -1.35
CA ALA A 67 -5.00 -9.44 -0.83
C ALA A 67 -4.25 -10.57 -0.10
N GLY A 68 -3.04 -10.92 -0.56
CA GLY A 68 -2.20 -11.91 0.09
C GLY A 68 -1.71 -11.43 1.46
N PHE A 69 -1.23 -10.19 1.55
CA PHE A 69 -0.81 -9.60 2.81
C PHE A 69 -1.96 -9.38 3.79
N GLU A 70 -3.14 -8.97 3.32
CA GLU A 70 -4.33 -8.85 4.16
C GLU A 70 -4.72 -10.21 4.77
N SER A 71 -4.62 -11.28 3.97
CA SER A 71 -4.86 -12.64 4.47
C SER A 71 -3.78 -13.11 5.43
N GLU A 72 -2.51 -12.73 5.24
CA GLU A 72 -1.37 -13.13 6.07
C GLU A 72 -1.36 -12.39 7.42
N PHE A 73 -1.65 -11.09 7.42
CA PHE A 73 -1.46 -10.21 8.57
C PHE A 73 -2.75 -9.70 9.23
N GLY A 74 -3.92 -9.92 8.61
CA GLY A 74 -5.21 -9.60 9.19
C GLY A 74 -5.57 -8.11 9.21
N VAL A 75 -4.76 -7.25 8.60
CA VAL A 75 -5.00 -5.79 8.49
C VAL A 75 -5.12 -5.38 7.03
N PRO A 76 -5.98 -4.39 6.69
CA PRO A 76 -6.10 -3.87 5.33
C PRO A 76 -4.76 -3.36 4.75
N VAL A 77 -4.57 -3.55 3.44
CA VAL A 77 -3.44 -2.99 2.71
C VAL A 77 -3.93 -2.00 1.66
N VAL A 78 -3.46 -0.76 1.76
CA VAL A 78 -3.80 0.32 0.82
C VAL A 78 -2.59 0.61 -0.07
N ASP A 79 -2.66 0.24 -1.33
CA ASP A 79 -1.64 0.61 -2.32
C ASP A 79 -2.07 1.88 -3.07
N SER A 80 -1.15 2.83 -3.26
CA SER A 80 -1.46 4.13 -3.88
C SER A 80 -2.09 4.03 -5.29
N ALA A 81 -1.71 3.05 -6.12
CA ALA A 81 -2.31 2.84 -7.42
C ALA A 81 -3.74 2.28 -7.29
N THR A 82 -3.96 1.33 -6.37
CA THR A 82 -5.31 0.80 -6.09
C THR A 82 -6.25 1.85 -5.49
N ALA A 83 -5.74 2.71 -4.60
CA ALA A 83 -6.50 3.81 -4.00
C ALA A 83 -6.91 4.85 -5.04
N THR A 84 -5.99 5.16 -5.95
CA THR A 84 -6.27 6.06 -7.09
C THR A 84 -7.35 5.47 -7.98
N LEU A 85 -7.23 4.19 -8.37
CA LEU A 85 -8.24 3.51 -9.19
C LEU A 85 -9.59 3.46 -8.50
N TRP A 86 -9.63 3.10 -7.22
CA TRP A 86 -10.84 3.08 -6.39
C TRP A 86 -11.56 4.43 -6.41
N HIS A 87 -10.81 5.52 -6.20
CA HIS A 87 -11.38 6.86 -6.19
C HIS A 87 -11.93 7.26 -7.57
N LEU A 88 -11.16 7.01 -8.64
CA LEU A 88 -11.55 7.36 -10.00
C LEU A 88 -12.80 6.59 -10.48
N LEU A 89 -12.91 5.29 -10.17
CA LEU A 89 -14.09 4.51 -10.51
C LEU A 89 -15.35 5.04 -9.82
N ARG A 90 -15.24 5.51 -8.58
CA ARG A 90 -16.35 6.13 -7.84
C ARG A 90 -16.76 7.48 -8.44
N LEU A 91 -15.79 8.32 -8.77
CA LEU A 91 -16.06 9.60 -9.46
C LEU A 91 -16.73 9.38 -10.82
N ALA A 92 -16.34 8.33 -11.53
CA ALA A 92 -16.93 7.98 -12.82
C ALA A 92 -18.32 7.30 -12.72
N GLY A 93 -18.81 6.99 -11.51
CA GLY A 93 -20.08 6.28 -11.33
C GLY A 93 -20.05 4.82 -11.84
N THR A 94 -18.86 4.22 -11.98
CA THR A 94 -18.66 2.87 -12.53
C THR A 94 -17.99 1.92 -11.54
N ALA A 95 -17.97 2.29 -10.26
CA ALA A 95 -17.45 1.45 -9.19
C ALA A 95 -18.17 0.10 -9.14
N ARG A 96 -17.36 -0.96 -9.12
CA ARG A 96 -17.78 -2.35 -8.93
C ARG A 96 -16.67 -3.08 -8.18
N PRO A 97 -16.99 -4.10 -7.37
CA PRO A 97 -15.97 -4.90 -6.69
C PRO A 97 -14.96 -5.51 -7.68
N ILE A 98 -13.68 -5.38 -7.38
CA ILE A 98 -12.57 -6.01 -8.11
C ILE A 98 -11.85 -6.96 -7.13
N PRO A 99 -12.22 -8.25 -7.10
CA PRO A 99 -11.62 -9.21 -6.18
C PRO A 99 -10.14 -9.46 -6.50
N GLY A 100 -9.38 -9.83 -5.47
CA GLY A 100 -7.94 -10.16 -5.59
C GLY A 100 -6.98 -8.98 -5.46
N TRP A 101 -7.47 -7.74 -5.36
CA TRP A 101 -6.65 -6.52 -5.29
C TRP A 101 -6.72 -5.80 -3.93
N GLY A 102 -6.92 -6.57 -2.87
CA GLY A 102 -7.11 -6.06 -1.50
C GLY A 102 -8.53 -5.60 -1.20
N ALA A 103 -8.83 -5.42 0.08
CA ALA A 103 -10.16 -5.10 0.59
C ALA A 103 -10.70 -3.78 0.03
N LEU A 104 -9.83 -2.82 -0.25
CA LEU A 104 -10.21 -1.51 -0.80
C LEU A 104 -10.94 -1.62 -2.14
N LEU A 105 -10.48 -2.49 -3.04
CA LEU A 105 -11.12 -2.72 -4.33
C LEU A 105 -12.14 -3.87 -4.29
N ALA A 106 -11.97 -4.84 -3.38
CA ALA A 106 -12.84 -6.01 -3.32
C ALA A 106 -14.19 -5.78 -2.61
N ARG A 107 -14.32 -4.72 -1.79
CA ARG A 107 -15.53 -4.45 -0.99
C ARG A 107 -16.28 -3.17 -1.38
N ALA A 108 -15.80 -2.46 -2.41
CA ALA A 108 -16.24 -1.12 -2.80
C ALA A 108 -17.44 -1.08 -3.74
#